data_AF-A0A3N7FDU6-F1
#
_entry.id   AF-A0A3N7FDU6-F1
#
_cell.length_a   1.000
_cell.length_b   1.000
_cell.length_c   1.000
_cell.angle_alpha   90.00
_cell.angle_beta   90.00
_cell.angle_gamma   90.00
#
_symmetry.space_group_name_H-M   'P 1'
#
loop_
_entity.id
_entity.type
_entity.pdbx_description
1 polymer ?
#
loop_
_entity_poly.entity_id
_entity_poly.type
_entity_poly.pdbx_seq_one_letter_code
_entity_poly.pdbx_strand_id
1 'polypeptide(L)'
;MGLSHLIQRSITKKLFSSKPSNILPSSWFLTDTTGKSFYHSGVSNGAKINSFDDTDSLKISKSSYHVSSGGFMRGVVFWEPNKPVTIEEFQMPRPKAGEVLIKTKACGVCHSDLHVIKGEIPFASPCAIGHEITGEVVEHGELTDRKTIERFPVGSRVVGAFIMPCGNCFYCSKGHDDLCEDFFAYNRSKGTLYDGETRLFLRNSGKPVFMYSMGGLAEYCVVPAHGLTILPNSLPYTESAILGCAVFTAYGAMAHAAQVRPGDSVAVIGVGGVGSSCLQIARAFGASDIIAVDVQDEKLQKAKTFGATATINSKIEDPIERIKVCTSSFSF
;
A
#
# COMPACT_ATOMS: atom_id res chain seq x y z
N MET A 1 -7.06 -11.27 -20.27
CA MET A 1 -7.98 -10.69 -19.26
C MET A 1 -8.50 -11.71 -18.24
N GLY A 2 -7.76 -12.79 -17.92
CA GLY A 2 -8.23 -13.79 -16.96
C GLY A 2 -7.06 -14.49 -16.29
N LEU A 3 -6.90 -14.26 -14.99
CA LEU A 3 -6.40 -15.17 -13.94
C LEU A 3 -6.20 -14.40 -12.62
N SER A 4 -5.86 -13.11 -12.68
CA SER A 4 -5.72 -12.22 -11.51
C SER A 4 -7.00 -12.13 -10.68
N HIS A 5 -8.16 -12.10 -11.35
CA HIS A 5 -9.47 -12.02 -10.70
C HIS A 5 -9.85 -13.29 -9.89
N LEU A 6 -9.30 -14.45 -10.24
CA LEU A 6 -9.61 -15.74 -9.60
C LEU A 6 -8.83 -15.94 -8.30
N ILE A 7 -7.57 -15.49 -8.25
CA ILE A 7 -6.73 -15.56 -7.05
C ILE A 7 -7.26 -14.60 -5.98
N GLN A 8 -7.67 -13.38 -6.38
CA GLN A 8 -8.23 -12.39 -5.46
C GLN A 8 -9.53 -12.89 -4.82
N ARG A 9 -10.44 -13.50 -5.61
CA ARG A 9 -11.70 -14.08 -5.08
C ARG A 9 -11.48 -15.23 -4.09
N SER A 10 -10.43 -16.03 -4.24
CA SER A 10 -10.15 -17.15 -3.34
C SER A 10 -9.68 -16.69 -1.95
N ILE A 11 -8.98 -15.56 -1.88
CA ILE A 11 -8.53 -14.97 -0.61
C ILE A 11 -9.70 -14.24 0.06
N THR A 12 -10.51 -13.50 -0.71
CA THR A 12 -11.71 -12.82 -0.19
C THR A 12 -12.71 -13.80 0.43
N LYS A 13 -12.93 -14.98 -0.17
CA LYS A 13 -13.85 -16.00 0.38
C LYS A 13 -13.37 -16.61 1.72
N LYS A 14 -12.06 -16.65 2.00
CA LYS A 14 -11.55 -17.14 3.29
C LYS A 14 -11.60 -16.09 4.39
N LEU A 15 -11.64 -14.80 4.04
CA LEU A 15 -11.69 -13.69 5.00
C LEU A 15 -13.12 -13.30 5.40
N PHE A 16 -14.11 -13.52 4.52
CA PHE A 16 -15.50 -13.12 4.74
C PHE A 16 -16.43 -14.33 4.69
N SER A 17 -16.53 -15.11 5.77
CA SER A 17 -17.53 -16.18 5.88
C SER A 17 -18.64 -15.78 6.86
N SER A 18 -19.72 -15.18 6.36
CA SER A 18 -21.04 -15.26 6.98
C SER A 18 -22.12 -15.08 5.91
N LYS A 19 -23.08 -16.02 5.86
CA LYS A 19 -24.31 -15.90 5.05
C LYS A 19 -25.25 -14.90 5.73
N PRO A 20 -25.96 -14.03 5.00
CA PRO A 20 -27.06 -13.29 5.58
C PRO A 20 -28.32 -14.16 5.61
N SER A 21 -28.96 -14.25 6.77
CA SER A 21 -30.31 -14.79 6.95
C SER A 21 -31.36 -13.70 6.69
N ASN A 22 -32.42 -14.09 6.00
CA ASN A 22 -33.62 -13.32 5.68
C ASN A 22 -34.30 -12.69 6.91
N ILE A 23 -34.93 -11.51 6.74
CA ILE A 23 -36.36 -11.20 6.99
C ILE A 23 -36.67 -9.78 6.45
N LEU A 24 -37.81 -9.68 5.74
CA LEU A 24 -38.46 -8.55 5.02
C LEU A 24 -39.24 -7.61 5.98
N PRO A 25 -40.09 -6.61 5.57
CA PRO A 25 -40.45 -6.10 4.22
C PRO A 25 -40.51 -4.57 4.03
N SER A 26 -40.74 -4.23 2.76
CA SER A 26 -41.19 -3.00 2.08
C SER A 26 -42.23 -2.07 2.72
N SER A 27 -42.00 -0.76 2.56
CA SER A 27 -42.89 0.38 2.26
C SER A 27 -42.11 1.64 2.70
N TRP A 28 -41.98 2.73 1.95
CA TRP A 28 -43.00 3.71 1.60
C TRP A 28 -42.52 4.58 0.43
N PHE A 29 -43.38 4.73 -0.58
CA PHE A 29 -43.42 5.90 -1.48
C PHE A 29 -44.18 7.02 -0.78
N LEU A 30 -43.83 8.29 -1.07
CA LEU A 30 -44.66 9.53 -1.15
C LEU A 30 -43.73 10.75 -0.91
N THR A 31 -43.34 11.45 -1.99
CA THR A 31 -43.91 12.70 -2.55
C THR A 31 -43.31 13.98 -1.99
N ASP A 32 -42.67 14.68 -2.93
CA ASP A 32 -42.28 16.08 -2.96
C ASP A 32 -43.50 17.00 -2.90
N THR A 33 -43.46 18.02 -2.03
CA THR A 33 -44.31 19.21 -2.10
C THR A 33 -43.53 20.45 -1.66
N THR A 34 -43.12 21.22 -2.67
CA THR A 34 -43.28 22.68 -2.80
C THR A 34 -42.94 23.59 -1.61
N GLY A 35 -41.90 24.42 -1.80
CA GLY A 35 -41.69 25.65 -1.04
C GLY A 35 -40.92 26.70 -1.84
N LYS A 36 -41.62 27.50 -2.65
CA LYS A 36 -41.08 28.73 -3.26
C LYS A 36 -41.12 29.88 -2.23
N SER A 37 -40.08 30.70 -2.21
CA SER A 37 -40.18 32.12 -1.83
C SER A 37 -39.20 32.94 -2.67
N PHE A 38 -39.71 34.05 -3.19
CA PHE A 38 -39.12 35.03 -4.10
C PHE A 38 -38.27 36.06 -3.34
N TYR A 39 -37.26 36.66 -4.00
CA TYR A 39 -37.03 38.13 -3.95
C TYR A 39 -36.29 38.61 -5.22
N HIS A 40 -36.58 39.87 -5.57
CA HIS A 40 -36.48 40.54 -6.87
C HIS A 40 -35.17 41.34 -7.09
N SER A 41 -34.68 41.31 -8.34
CA SER A 41 -34.07 42.33 -9.23
C SER A 41 -33.45 43.67 -8.73
N GLY A 42 -32.34 44.06 -9.38
CA GLY A 42 -31.84 45.45 -9.59
C GLY A 42 -30.39 45.50 -10.14
N VAL A 43 -30.14 45.43 -11.46
CA VAL A 43 -29.91 46.52 -12.47
C VAL A 43 -28.50 47.18 -12.46
N SER A 44 -27.74 46.84 -13.51
CA SER A 44 -26.68 47.51 -14.33
C SER A 44 -25.78 48.65 -13.81
N ASN A 45 -24.47 48.53 -14.08
CA ASN A 45 -23.78 49.35 -15.09
C ASN A 45 -22.36 48.83 -15.41
N GLY A 46 -21.96 48.93 -16.69
CA GLY A 46 -20.77 48.29 -17.23
C GLY A 46 -19.51 49.17 -17.28
N ALA A 47 -18.39 48.49 -17.51
CA ALA A 47 -17.20 49.03 -18.17
C ALA A 47 -16.44 47.85 -18.79
N LYS A 48 -16.42 47.79 -20.13
CA LYS A 48 -15.56 46.89 -20.91
C LYS A 48 -14.15 47.50 -20.96
N ILE A 49 -13.14 46.73 -20.57
CA ILE A 49 -11.77 46.91 -21.06
C ILE A 49 -11.31 45.54 -21.53
N ASN A 50 -11.10 45.42 -22.85
CA ASN A 50 -10.54 44.25 -23.50
C ASN A 50 -9.04 44.18 -23.22
N SER A 51 -8.57 43.05 -22.68
CA SER A 51 -7.15 42.69 -22.65
C SER A 51 -6.98 41.27 -23.16
N PHE A 52 -6.36 41.16 -24.34
CA PHE A 52 -5.54 40.08 -24.90
C PHE A 52 -5.75 38.64 -24.37
N ASP A 53 -6.29 37.78 -25.26
CA ASP A 53 -6.05 36.34 -25.30
C ASP A 53 -4.53 36.06 -25.45
N ASP A 54 -3.97 35.11 -24.71
CA ASP A 54 -4.08 33.66 -24.99
C ASP A 54 -3.01 32.90 -24.18
N THR A 55 -3.40 32.29 -23.05
CA THR A 55 -2.64 31.18 -22.45
C THR A 55 -3.62 30.20 -21.84
N ASP A 56 -3.87 29.12 -22.57
CA ASP A 56 -4.62 27.94 -22.18
C ASP A 56 -3.90 27.25 -21.00
N SER A 57 -4.22 27.72 -19.79
CA SER A 57 -3.79 27.11 -18.54
C SER A 57 -5.01 26.45 -17.93
N LEU A 58 -5.04 25.12 -18.01
CA LEU A 58 -5.98 24.25 -17.33
C LEU A 58 -6.10 24.66 -15.86
N LYS A 59 -7.15 25.42 -15.52
CA LYS A 59 -7.54 25.74 -14.15
C LYS A 59 -8.05 24.46 -13.50
N ILE A 60 -7.14 23.68 -12.92
CA ILE A 60 -7.48 22.63 -11.97
C ILE A 60 -8.12 23.35 -10.77
N SER A 61 -9.44 23.17 -10.63
CA SER A 61 -10.20 23.72 -9.53
C SER A 61 -9.62 23.22 -8.19
N LYS A 62 -9.19 24.14 -7.33
CA LYS A 62 -8.78 23.84 -5.94
C LYS A 62 -9.89 23.18 -5.09
N SER A 63 -11.12 23.08 -5.60
CA SER A 63 -12.28 22.60 -4.83
C SER A 63 -12.51 21.09 -4.84
N SER A 64 -11.80 20.29 -5.67
CA SER A 64 -12.13 18.86 -5.84
C SER A 64 -11.42 17.90 -4.88
N TYR A 65 -10.40 18.37 -4.17
CA TYR A 65 -9.55 17.51 -3.32
C TYR A 65 -9.66 17.77 -1.82
N HIS A 66 -10.31 18.87 -1.41
CA HIS A 66 -10.56 19.08 0.01
C HIS A 66 -11.55 18.04 0.51
N VAL A 67 -11.06 17.11 1.35
CA VAL A 67 -11.93 16.16 2.00
C VAL A 67 -12.68 16.91 3.09
N SER A 68 -13.97 17.18 2.84
CA SER A 68 -14.82 17.98 3.72
C SER A 68 -14.70 17.54 5.18
N SER A 69 -14.51 18.50 6.09
CA SER A 69 -14.62 18.34 7.54
C SER A 69 -16.00 17.79 7.88
N GLY A 70 -16.09 16.46 8.05
CA GLY A 70 -17.35 15.71 8.21
C GLY A 70 -17.45 14.43 7.37
N GLY A 71 -16.48 14.16 6.48
CA GLY A 71 -16.44 12.91 5.72
C GLY A 71 -16.12 11.69 6.59
N PHE A 72 -16.49 10.51 6.10
CA PHE A 72 -16.12 9.21 6.67
C PHE A 72 -15.51 8.33 5.58
N MET A 73 -14.81 7.28 6.00
CA MET A 73 -14.24 6.29 5.11
C MET A 73 -14.43 4.88 5.69
N ARG A 74 -14.23 3.86 4.87
CA ARG A 74 -14.22 2.47 5.33
C ARG A 74 -12.81 1.90 5.37
N GLY A 75 -12.58 0.96 6.28
CA GLY A 75 -11.34 0.20 6.34
C GLY A 75 -11.50 -1.17 7.00
N VAL A 76 -10.54 -2.05 6.73
CA VAL A 76 -10.51 -3.41 7.28
C VAL A 76 -9.82 -3.38 8.64
N VAL A 77 -10.53 -3.84 9.67
CA VAL A 77 -10.06 -3.86 11.06
C VAL A 77 -9.84 -5.28 11.54
N PHE A 78 -8.65 -5.50 12.06
CA PHE A 78 -8.29 -6.63 12.90
C PHE A 78 -8.53 -6.27 14.37
N TRP A 79 -9.31 -7.11 15.07
CA TRP A 79 -9.65 -6.89 16.48
C TRP A 79 -8.77 -7.71 17.42
N GLU A 80 -8.68 -9.01 17.17
CA GLU A 80 -7.91 -9.95 17.97
C GLU A 80 -7.65 -11.24 17.19
N PRO A 81 -6.61 -12.02 17.55
CA PRO A 81 -6.25 -13.25 16.84
C PRO A 81 -7.39 -14.25 16.71
N ASN A 82 -7.41 -15.00 15.62
CA ASN A 82 -8.38 -16.07 15.32
C ASN A 82 -9.84 -15.62 15.16
N LYS A 83 -10.10 -14.30 15.09
CA LYS A 83 -11.40 -13.75 14.67
C LYS A 83 -11.30 -13.17 13.25
N PRO A 84 -12.40 -13.20 12.47
CA PRO A 84 -12.42 -12.58 11.16
C PRO A 84 -12.21 -11.08 11.29
N VAL A 85 -11.53 -10.50 10.29
CA VAL A 85 -11.49 -9.05 10.12
C VAL A 85 -12.87 -8.52 9.75
N THR A 86 -13.11 -7.25 10.05
CA THR A 86 -14.39 -6.57 9.78
C THR A 86 -14.16 -5.32 8.96
N ILE A 87 -15.18 -4.86 8.25
CA ILE A 87 -15.15 -3.56 7.58
C ILE A 87 -15.83 -2.57 8.51
N GLU A 88 -15.08 -1.58 8.96
CA GLU A 88 -15.55 -0.55 9.89
C GLU A 88 -15.55 0.83 9.21
N GLU A 89 -16.36 1.74 9.74
CA GLU A 89 -16.37 3.14 9.32
C GLU A 89 -15.50 4.00 10.25
N PHE A 90 -14.68 4.84 9.65
CA PHE A 90 -13.79 5.78 10.31
C PHE A 90 -14.21 7.22 10.04
N GLN A 91 -13.97 8.09 11.01
CA GLN A 91 -13.88 9.52 10.73
C GLN A 91 -12.79 9.75 9.68
N MET A 92 -12.96 10.73 8.79
CA MET A 92 -11.91 11.04 7.80
C MET A 92 -10.62 11.41 8.53
N PRO A 93 -9.51 10.66 8.33
CA PRO A 93 -8.27 10.91 9.05
C PRO A 93 -7.65 12.22 8.58
N ARG A 94 -7.01 12.93 9.50
CA ARG A 94 -6.40 14.24 9.25
C ARG A 94 -4.88 14.16 9.36
N PRO A 95 -4.13 14.53 8.30
CA PRO A 95 -2.69 14.57 8.39
C PRO A 95 -2.23 15.74 9.28
N LYS A 96 -1.19 15.52 10.09
CA LYS A 96 -0.46 16.57 10.81
C LYS A 96 0.78 17.02 10.02
N ALA A 97 1.54 17.98 10.55
CA ALA A 97 2.73 18.51 9.90
C ALA A 97 3.70 17.40 9.44
N GLY A 98 4.09 17.43 8.16
CA GLY A 98 4.97 16.42 7.56
C GLY A 98 4.27 15.12 7.15
N GLU A 99 2.95 15.03 7.35
CA GLU A 99 2.12 13.90 6.94
C GLU A 99 1.28 14.26 5.72
N VAL A 100 0.90 13.21 4.99
CA VAL A 100 0.10 13.31 3.77
C VAL A 100 -1.08 12.36 3.88
N LEU A 101 -2.27 12.84 3.53
CA LEU A 101 -3.44 12.02 3.33
C LEU A 101 -3.46 11.49 1.90
N ILE A 102 -3.60 10.18 1.77
CA ILE A 102 -3.63 9.48 0.50
C ILE A 102 -5.00 8.85 0.33
N LYS A 103 -5.60 9.02 -0.84
CA LYS A 103 -6.72 8.18 -1.30
C LYS A 103 -6.15 6.88 -1.84
N THR A 104 -6.37 5.79 -1.14
CA THR A 104 -5.88 4.47 -1.53
C THR A 104 -6.58 4.03 -2.82
N LYS A 105 -5.80 3.64 -3.83
CA LYS A 105 -6.30 3.11 -5.11
C LYS A 105 -6.12 1.61 -5.19
N ALA A 106 -5.05 1.08 -4.59
CA ALA A 106 -4.85 -0.34 -4.41
C ALA A 106 -4.06 -0.61 -3.14
N CYS A 107 -4.34 -1.75 -2.51
CA CYS A 107 -3.53 -2.30 -1.44
C CYS A 107 -3.26 -3.78 -1.74
N GLY A 108 -1.99 -4.19 -1.70
CA GLY A 108 -1.60 -5.60 -1.74
C GLY A 108 -2.00 -6.32 -0.45
N VAL A 109 -2.05 -7.65 -0.52
CA VAL A 109 -2.30 -8.52 0.65
C VAL A 109 -1.04 -9.35 0.85
N CYS A 110 -0.28 -9.03 1.88
CA CYS A 110 0.99 -9.67 2.14
C CYS A 110 0.85 -10.75 3.23
N HIS A 111 1.77 -11.71 3.23
CA HIS A 111 1.79 -12.77 4.24
C HIS A 111 2.05 -12.22 5.65
N SER A 112 2.73 -11.08 5.76
CA SER A 112 2.92 -10.36 7.03
C SER A 112 1.62 -9.84 7.63
N ASP A 113 0.63 -9.44 6.82
CA ASP A 113 -0.71 -9.09 7.33
C ASP A 113 -1.35 -10.34 7.98
N LEU A 114 -1.18 -11.52 7.36
CA LEU A 114 -1.70 -12.78 7.89
C LEU A 114 -1.02 -13.18 9.21
N HIS A 115 0.29 -12.95 9.35
CA HIS A 115 1.01 -13.19 10.62
C HIS A 115 0.44 -12.34 11.76
N VAL A 116 0.03 -11.09 11.50
CA VAL A 116 -0.66 -10.26 12.49
C VAL A 116 -2.06 -10.83 12.81
N ILE A 117 -2.85 -11.18 11.79
CA ILE A 117 -4.21 -11.73 11.97
C ILE A 117 -4.20 -13.02 12.80
N LYS A 118 -3.15 -13.85 12.66
CA LYS A 118 -2.99 -15.08 13.45
C LYS A 118 -2.40 -14.85 14.84
N GLY A 119 -1.94 -13.64 15.16
CA GLY A 119 -1.25 -13.33 16.41
C GLY A 119 0.19 -13.86 16.49
N GLU A 120 0.78 -14.26 15.37
CA GLU A 120 2.18 -14.73 15.29
C GLU A 120 3.16 -13.54 15.40
N ILE A 121 2.72 -12.34 15.00
CA ILE A 121 3.39 -11.07 15.25
C ILE A 121 2.53 -10.26 16.24
N PRO A 122 2.99 -10.05 17.49
CA PRO A 122 2.31 -9.18 18.42
C PRO A 122 2.21 -7.76 17.88
N PHE A 123 1.01 -7.19 17.92
CA PHE A 123 0.74 -5.83 17.46
C PHE A 123 -0.39 -5.20 18.27
N ALA A 124 -0.36 -3.89 18.45
CA ALA A 124 -1.41 -3.16 19.14
C ALA A 124 -2.76 -3.33 18.42
N SER A 125 -3.77 -3.84 19.12
CA SER A 125 -5.11 -4.09 18.57
C SER A 125 -6.19 -3.33 19.35
N PRO A 126 -7.32 -2.94 18.72
CA PRO A 126 -7.65 -3.16 17.31
C PRO A 126 -6.78 -2.33 16.36
N CYS A 127 -6.50 -2.86 15.16
CA CYS A 127 -5.74 -2.14 14.15
C CYS A 127 -6.33 -2.26 12.74
N ALA A 128 -6.13 -1.23 11.92
CA ALA A 128 -6.32 -1.29 10.48
C ALA A 128 -5.07 -1.94 9.85
N ILE A 129 -5.29 -2.98 9.05
CA ILE A 129 -4.23 -3.76 8.40
C ILE A 129 -3.91 -3.25 6.99
N GLY A 130 -2.86 -3.80 6.36
CA GLY A 130 -2.42 -3.43 5.00
C GLY A 130 -1.26 -2.45 4.98
N HIS A 131 -0.24 -2.75 4.17
CA HIS A 131 1.01 -1.97 4.12
C HIS A 131 1.65 -1.95 2.73
N GLU A 132 0.93 -2.40 1.71
CA GLU A 132 1.37 -2.42 0.30
C GLU A 132 0.49 -1.47 -0.50
N ILE A 133 0.64 -0.14 -0.33
CA ILE A 133 -0.31 0.83 -0.89
C ILE A 133 0.20 1.57 -2.11
N THR A 134 -0.72 1.81 -3.05
CA THR A 134 -0.62 2.89 -4.01
C THR A 134 -1.87 3.76 -3.98
N GLY A 135 -1.70 5.04 -4.28
CA GLY A 135 -2.80 5.98 -4.16
C GLY A 135 -2.52 7.35 -4.78
N GLU A 136 -3.39 8.29 -4.43
CA GLU A 136 -3.26 9.70 -4.83
C GLU A 136 -3.18 10.58 -3.59
N VAL A 137 -2.27 11.55 -3.60
CA VAL A 137 -2.19 12.59 -2.58
C VAL A 137 -3.44 13.46 -2.66
N VAL A 138 -4.16 13.61 -1.55
CA VAL A 138 -5.39 14.43 -1.52
C VAL A 138 -5.29 15.62 -0.56
N GLU A 139 -4.49 15.52 0.50
CA GLU A 139 -4.34 16.59 1.50
C GLU A 139 -2.94 16.50 2.14
N HIS A 140 -2.35 17.65 2.47
CA HIS A 140 -1.15 17.73 3.29
C HIS A 140 -1.55 18.20 4.67
N GLY A 141 -0.85 17.75 5.70
CA GLY A 141 -1.10 18.28 7.03
C GLY A 141 -0.68 19.73 7.15
N GLU A 142 -1.32 20.43 8.10
CA GLU A 142 -0.99 21.83 8.40
C GLU A 142 0.50 21.97 8.74
N LEU A 143 1.11 23.07 8.29
CA LEU A 143 2.54 23.36 8.48
C LEU A 143 3.52 22.36 7.82
N THR A 144 3.04 21.53 6.88
CA THR A 144 3.93 20.75 6.01
C THR A 144 4.81 21.69 5.20
N ASP A 145 6.11 21.38 5.14
CA ASP A 145 7.08 22.26 4.48
C ASP A 145 6.88 22.31 2.96
N ARG A 146 7.34 23.42 2.37
CA ARG A 146 7.17 23.70 0.94
C ARG A 146 7.82 22.63 0.05
N LYS A 147 8.98 22.07 0.43
CA LYS A 147 9.67 21.07 -0.39
C LYS A 147 8.86 19.77 -0.46
N THR A 148 8.26 19.38 0.65
CA THR A 148 7.34 18.24 0.68
C THR A 148 6.13 18.46 -0.22
N ILE A 149 5.50 19.64 -0.15
CA ILE A 149 4.35 19.99 -1.01
C ILE A 149 4.74 20.00 -2.50
N GLU A 150 5.92 20.52 -2.84
CA GLU A 150 6.43 20.55 -4.22
C GLU A 150 6.82 19.15 -4.72
N ARG A 151 7.31 18.27 -3.84
CA ARG A 151 7.62 16.87 -4.16
C ARG A 151 6.35 16.04 -4.36
N PHE A 152 5.28 16.34 -3.62
CA PHE A 152 4.02 15.60 -3.65
C PHE A 152 2.79 16.49 -3.85
N PRO A 153 2.65 17.23 -4.96
CA PRO A 153 1.45 18.05 -5.20
C PRO A 153 0.16 17.23 -5.08
N VAL A 154 -0.93 17.85 -4.63
CA VAL A 154 -2.24 17.19 -4.61
C VAL A 154 -2.59 16.63 -6.00
N GLY A 155 -3.07 15.39 -6.03
CA GLY A 155 -3.27 14.59 -7.25
C GLY A 155 -2.08 13.71 -7.64
N SER A 156 -0.91 13.88 -6.99
CA SER A 156 0.27 13.04 -7.26
C SER A 156 -0.03 11.58 -6.98
N ARG A 157 0.38 10.72 -7.91
CA ARG A 157 0.33 9.27 -7.76
C ARG A 157 1.51 8.84 -6.90
N VAL A 158 1.25 8.02 -5.90
CA VAL A 158 2.28 7.60 -4.94
C VAL A 158 2.21 6.11 -4.66
N VAL A 159 3.37 5.58 -4.26
CA VAL A 159 3.53 4.27 -3.63
C VAL A 159 4.13 4.50 -2.24
N GLY A 160 3.63 3.77 -1.24
CA GLY A 160 4.12 3.85 0.14
C GLY A 160 5.05 2.70 0.49
N ALA A 161 6.19 2.98 1.10
CA ALA A 161 7.08 1.97 1.67
C ALA A 161 6.61 1.60 3.08
N PHE A 162 6.45 0.30 3.38
CA PHE A 162 5.87 -0.11 4.68
C PHE A 162 6.64 0.39 5.91
N ILE A 163 7.96 0.59 5.78
CA ILE A 163 8.85 1.06 6.85
C ILE A 163 8.67 2.57 7.13
N MET A 164 8.00 3.30 6.22
CA MET A 164 7.64 4.72 6.34
C MET A 164 8.75 5.60 6.95
N PRO A 165 10.00 5.58 6.49
CA PRO A 165 11.14 6.10 7.26
C PRO A 165 10.97 7.58 7.62
N CYS A 166 11.50 8.01 8.78
CA CYS A 166 11.33 9.39 9.25
C CYS A 166 12.21 10.41 8.53
N GLY A 167 13.28 9.95 7.87
CA GLY A 167 14.17 10.79 7.08
C GLY A 167 15.18 11.62 7.88
N ASN A 168 15.17 11.56 9.22
CA ASN A 168 16.02 12.42 10.06
C ASN A 168 16.81 11.70 11.16
N CYS A 169 16.42 10.47 11.55
CA CYS A 169 17.11 9.73 12.61
C CYS A 169 18.52 9.30 12.20
N PHE A 170 19.30 8.76 13.15
CA PHE A 170 20.71 8.38 12.91
C PHE A 170 20.86 7.47 11.69
N TYR A 171 20.00 6.45 11.56
CA TYR A 171 20.06 5.52 10.43
C TYR A 171 19.54 6.13 9.13
N CYS A 172 18.44 6.86 9.17
CA CYS A 172 17.88 7.54 7.98
C CYS A 172 18.89 8.52 7.38
N SER A 173 19.59 9.32 8.20
CA SER A 173 20.60 10.28 7.74
C SER A 173 21.81 9.64 7.06
N LYS A 174 22.02 8.34 7.26
CA LYS A 174 23.10 7.54 6.65
C LYS A 174 22.64 6.68 5.48
N GLY A 175 21.38 6.77 5.07
CA GLY A 175 20.82 5.93 4.01
C GLY A 175 20.51 4.50 4.45
N HIS A 176 20.38 4.26 5.75
CA HIS A 176 19.90 3.00 6.34
C HIS A 176 18.46 3.17 6.84
N ASP A 177 17.59 3.64 5.96
CA ASP A 177 16.19 3.95 6.27
C ASP A 177 15.36 2.70 6.59
N ASP A 178 15.84 1.51 6.23
CA ASP A 178 15.35 0.20 6.68
C ASP A 178 15.49 -0.03 8.20
N LEU A 179 16.37 0.72 8.86
CA LEU A 179 16.61 0.70 10.32
C LEU A 179 16.06 1.94 11.03
N CYS A 180 15.04 2.60 10.46
CA CYS A 180 14.44 3.82 11.00
C CYS A 180 13.99 3.69 12.48
N GLU A 181 14.65 4.43 13.36
CA GLU A 181 14.35 4.44 14.81
C GLU A 181 12.89 4.77 15.12
N ASP A 182 12.34 5.84 14.53
CA ASP A 182 10.98 6.28 14.82
C ASP A 182 9.93 5.26 14.35
N PHE A 183 10.16 4.62 13.20
CA PHE A 183 9.27 3.56 12.73
C PHE A 183 9.22 2.40 13.74
N PHE A 184 10.37 1.94 14.22
CA PHE A 184 10.43 0.86 15.20
C PHE A 184 9.92 1.28 16.58
N ALA A 185 10.11 2.54 16.97
CA ALA A 185 9.68 3.07 18.26
C ALA A 185 8.17 3.31 18.36
N TYR A 186 7.52 3.74 17.26
CA TYR A 186 6.13 4.19 17.27
C TYR A 186 5.19 3.30 16.45
N ASN A 187 5.61 2.84 15.28
CA ASN A 187 4.66 2.19 14.37
C ASN A 187 4.74 0.66 14.39
N ARG A 188 5.95 0.09 14.31
CA ARG A 188 6.16 -1.34 14.01
C ARG A 188 5.41 -2.30 14.92
N SER A 189 5.23 -1.94 16.19
CA SER A 189 4.47 -2.71 17.19
C SER A 189 3.34 -1.93 17.86
N LYS A 190 3.44 -0.61 17.99
CA LYS A 190 2.44 0.23 18.68
C LYS A 190 1.39 0.82 17.74
N GLY A 191 1.64 0.83 16.43
CA GLY A 191 0.70 1.28 15.42
C GLY A 191 0.27 2.74 15.53
N THR A 192 1.18 3.61 15.93
CA THR A 192 0.99 5.07 15.92
C THR A 192 1.93 5.72 14.92
N LEU A 193 1.71 7.00 14.62
CA LEU A 193 2.70 7.83 13.93
C LEU A 193 3.66 8.46 14.94
N TYR A 194 4.58 9.29 14.47
CA TYR A 194 5.77 9.71 15.23
C TYR A 194 5.50 10.71 16.35
N ASP A 195 4.25 11.18 16.47
CA ASP A 195 3.77 11.91 17.63
C ASP A 195 3.15 10.99 18.71
N GLY A 196 3.16 9.68 18.50
CA GLY A 196 2.59 8.70 19.42
C GLY A 196 1.07 8.53 19.30
N GLU A 197 0.42 9.14 18.32
CA GLU A 197 -1.02 9.04 18.11
C GLU A 197 -1.38 8.24 16.85
N THR A 198 -2.57 7.63 16.85
CA THR A 198 -3.20 7.13 15.62
C THR A 198 -3.89 8.28 14.87
N ARG A 199 -4.19 8.06 13.59
CA ARG A 199 -5.07 8.91 12.78
C ARG A 199 -6.45 8.30 12.57
N LEU A 200 -6.67 7.08 13.05
CA LEU A 200 -7.89 6.31 12.79
C LEU A 200 -8.76 6.22 14.03
N PHE A 201 -9.97 6.77 13.92
CA PHE A 201 -10.99 6.76 14.97
C PHE A 201 -12.31 6.28 14.40
N LEU A 202 -12.94 5.31 15.06
CA LEU A 202 -14.23 4.76 14.62
C LEU A 202 -15.30 5.85 14.57
N ARG A 203 -16.06 5.91 13.48
CA ARG A 203 -17.06 6.95 13.22
C ARG A 203 -18.03 7.13 14.39
N ASN A 204 -18.59 6.02 14.88
CA ASN A 204 -19.70 6.06 15.83
C ASN A 204 -19.26 6.21 17.29
N SER A 205 -18.09 5.68 17.65
CA SER A 205 -17.65 5.62 19.05
C SER A 205 -16.48 6.54 19.36
N GLY A 206 -15.79 7.07 18.34
CA GLY A 206 -14.54 7.81 18.52
C GLY A 206 -13.40 6.97 19.09
N LYS A 207 -13.56 5.64 19.21
CA LYS A 207 -12.51 4.77 19.74
C LYS A 207 -11.34 4.71 18.77
N PRO A 208 -10.09 4.77 19.29
CA PRO A 208 -8.90 4.68 18.46
C PRO A 208 -8.75 3.28 17.88
N VAL A 209 -8.22 3.22 16.66
CA VAL A 209 -7.76 1.99 16.00
C VAL A 209 -6.33 2.23 15.56
N PHE A 210 -5.42 1.33 15.89
CA PHE A 210 -4.00 1.46 15.55
C PHE A 210 -3.74 1.20 14.06
N MET A 211 -2.60 1.65 13.55
CA MET A 211 -2.23 1.59 12.15
C MET A 211 -1.12 0.57 11.95
N TYR A 212 -1.43 -0.60 11.38
CA TYR A 212 -0.37 -1.53 10.97
C TYR A 212 0.34 -0.97 9.76
N SER A 213 1.54 -0.42 9.95
CA SER A 213 2.16 0.48 8.97
C SER A 213 1.19 1.63 8.66
N MET A 214 0.75 1.73 7.41
CA MET A 214 -0.14 2.77 6.90
C MET A 214 -1.64 2.47 7.17
N GLY A 215 -2.00 1.24 7.55
CA GLY A 215 -3.42 0.83 7.62
C GLY A 215 -4.09 0.84 6.23
N GLY A 216 -3.35 0.37 5.23
CA GLY A 216 -3.62 0.54 3.81
C GLY A 216 -4.84 -0.18 3.26
N LEU A 217 -5.42 -1.15 3.98
CA LEU A 217 -6.73 -1.73 3.64
C LEU A 217 -7.88 -0.80 4.10
N ALA A 218 -7.69 0.51 3.92
CA ALA A 218 -8.66 1.57 4.13
C ALA A 218 -8.73 2.45 2.88
N GLU A 219 -9.87 3.10 2.66
CA GLU A 219 -10.08 3.98 1.48
C GLU A 219 -9.15 5.21 1.49
N TYR A 220 -8.71 5.63 2.69
CA TYR A 220 -7.67 6.63 2.86
C TYR A 220 -6.69 6.23 3.97
N CYS A 221 -5.45 6.66 3.86
CA CYS A 221 -4.43 6.48 4.89
C CYS A 221 -3.61 7.77 5.04
N VAL A 222 -3.18 8.04 6.28
CA VAL A 222 -2.24 9.13 6.58
C VAL A 222 -0.86 8.53 6.74
N VAL A 223 0.12 9.09 6.05
CA VAL A 223 1.48 8.56 5.97
C VAL A 223 2.48 9.71 6.14
N PRO A 224 3.59 9.53 6.89
CA PRO A 224 4.70 10.47 6.85
C PRO A 224 5.19 10.64 5.40
N ALA A 225 5.40 11.89 4.95
CA ALA A 225 5.72 12.15 3.54
C ALA A 225 7.00 11.43 3.05
N HIS A 226 7.96 11.22 3.94
CA HIS A 226 9.20 10.47 3.68
C HIS A 226 8.94 8.99 3.36
N GLY A 227 7.81 8.43 3.78
CA GLY A 227 7.35 7.09 3.43
C GLY A 227 6.83 6.93 2.00
N LEU A 228 6.78 8.01 1.22
CA LEU A 228 6.19 8.02 -0.11
C LEU A 228 7.22 8.19 -1.21
N THR A 229 6.91 7.60 -2.35
CA THR A 229 7.62 7.81 -3.62
C THR A 229 6.60 8.06 -4.72
N ILE A 230 6.94 8.96 -5.66
CA ILE A 230 6.10 9.21 -6.83
C ILE A 230 5.99 7.95 -7.67
N LEU A 231 4.76 7.55 -7.97
CA LEU A 231 4.44 6.46 -8.89
C LEU A 231 4.35 7.04 -10.31
N PRO A 232 5.25 6.65 -11.24
CA PRO A 232 5.19 7.12 -12.62
C PRO A 232 3.84 6.82 -13.29
N ASN A 233 3.43 7.70 -14.21
CA ASN A 233 2.14 7.57 -14.89
C ASN A 233 2.01 6.26 -15.71
N SER A 234 3.13 5.72 -16.16
CA SER A 234 3.22 4.48 -16.92
C SER A 234 2.92 3.22 -16.10
N LEU A 235 2.97 3.29 -14.77
CA LEU A 235 2.76 2.14 -13.90
C LEU A 235 1.33 2.12 -13.34
N PRO A 236 0.56 1.03 -13.49
CA PRO A 236 -0.80 0.93 -12.94
C PRO A 236 -0.80 0.80 -11.41
N TYR A 237 -1.85 1.28 -10.75
CA TYR A 237 -1.94 1.26 -9.28
C TYR A 237 -1.89 -0.15 -8.69
N THR A 238 -2.67 -1.08 -9.24
CA THR A 238 -2.88 -2.42 -8.68
C THR A 238 -1.60 -3.24 -8.64
N GLU A 239 -0.89 -3.32 -9.77
CA GLU A 239 0.36 -4.07 -9.89
C GLU A 239 1.49 -3.38 -9.11
N SER A 240 1.43 -2.06 -8.95
CA SER A 240 2.46 -1.29 -8.24
C SER A 240 2.32 -1.34 -6.72
N ALA A 241 1.19 -1.82 -6.20
CA ALA A 241 0.91 -1.88 -4.75
C ALA A 241 1.99 -2.67 -3.99
N ILE A 242 2.49 -3.76 -4.58
CA ILE A 242 3.51 -4.64 -3.97
C ILE A 242 4.92 -4.05 -4.00
N LEU A 243 5.15 -2.93 -4.72
CA LEU A 243 6.47 -2.30 -4.77
C LEU A 243 6.91 -1.85 -3.38
N GLY A 244 5.95 -1.40 -2.57
CA GLY A 244 6.11 -0.90 -1.21
C GLY A 244 6.36 -1.94 -0.12
N CYS A 245 6.42 -3.24 -0.47
CA CYS A 245 6.87 -4.30 0.44
C CYS A 245 7.64 -5.39 -0.31
N ALA A 246 6.95 -6.29 -1.01
CA ALA A 246 7.57 -7.50 -1.54
C ALA A 246 8.72 -7.22 -2.52
N VAL A 247 8.53 -6.28 -3.45
CA VAL A 247 9.53 -6.01 -4.51
C VAL A 247 10.73 -5.27 -3.96
N PHE A 248 10.54 -4.22 -3.14
CA PHE A 248 11.71 -3.53 -2.57
C PHE A 248 12.47 -4.42 -1.59
N THR A 249 11.79 -5.30 -0.85
CA THR A 249 12.44 -6.31 0.01
C THR A 249 13.30 -7.24 -0.84
N ALA A 250 12.78 -7.73 -1.97
CA ALA A 250 13.55 -8.54 -2.91
C ALA A 250 14.73 -7.77 -3.52
N TYR A 251 14.54 -6.49 -3.84
CA TYR A 251 15.62 -5.63 -4.33
C TYR A 251 16.72 -5.48 -3.30
N GLY A 252 16.38 -5.16 -2.05
CA GLY A 252 17.37 -5.03 -0.98
C GLY A 252 18.11 -6.34 -0.71
N ALA A 253 17.42 -7.48 -0.74
CA ALA A 253 18.04 -8.79 -0.62
C ALA A 253 19.07 -9.04 -1.73
N MET A 254 18.76 -8.69 -2.98
CA MET A 254 19.66 -8.90 -4.11
C MET A 254 20.80 -7.88 -4.19
N ALA A 255 20.49 -6.59 -4.02
CA ALA A 255 21.42 -5.49 -4.22
C ALA A 255 22.35 -5.25 -3.03
N HIS A 256 21.86 -5.44 -1.80
CA HIS A 256 22.58 -5.04 -0.59
C HIS A 256 23.05 -6.24 0.23
N ALA A 257 22.19 -7.23 0.45
CA ALA A 257 22.55 -8.40 1.25
C ALA A 257 23.41 -9.39 0.45
N ALA A 258 22.91 -9.85 -0.70
CA ALA A 258 23.62 -10.81 -1.56
C ALA A 258 24.63 -10.11 -2.50
N GLN A 259 24.42 -8.83 -2.80
CA GLN A 259 25.26 -8.03 -3.71
C GLN A 259 25.46 -8.67 -5.09
N VAL A 260 24.40 -9.25 -5.64
CA VAL A 260 24.41 -10.02 -6.88
C VAL A 260 25.03 -9.22 -8.04
N ARG A 261 25.92 -9.87 -8.77
CA ARG A 261 26.62 -9.38 -9.96
C ARG A 261 26.26 -10.20 -11.20
N PRO A 262 26.47 -9.64 -12.40
CA PRO A 262 26.32 -10.40 -13.63
C PRO A 262 27.20 -11.66 -13.61
N GLY A 263 26.62 -12.80 -13.99
CA GLY A 263 27.30 -14.10 -13.97
C GLY A 263 27.25 -14.86 -12.63
N ASP A 264 26.68 -14.27 -11.57
CA ASP A 264 26.50 -15.00 -10.32
C ASP A 264 25.45 -16.11 -10.47
N SER A 265 25.64 -17.20 -9.73
CA SER A 265 24.61 -18.21 -9.49
C SER A 265 23.82 -17.86 -8.22
N VAL A 266 22.50 -17.77 -8.32
CA VAL A 266 21.58 -17.38 -7.24
C VAL A 266 20.58 -18.49 -6.97
N ALA A 267 20.50 -18.95 -5.72
CA ALA A 267 19.42 -19.83 -5.26
C ALA A 267 18.38 -19.04 -4.45
N VAL A 268 17.11 -19.11 -4.86
CA VAL A 268 15.98 -18.48 -4.17
C VAL A 268 15.15 -19.56 -3.48
N ILE A 269 15.16 -19.54 -2.14
CA ILE A 269 14.42 -20.51 -1.32
C ILE A 269 13.04 -19.94 -0.96
N GLY A 270 12.00 -20.55 -1.51
CA GLY A 270 10.60 -20.15 -1.41
C GLY A 270 10.19 -19.20 -2.54
N VAL A 271 9.20 -19.59 -3.33
CA VAL A 271 8.66 -18.84 -4.49
C VAL A 271 7.30 -18.21 -4.11
N GLY A 272 7.33 -17.41 -3.05
CA GLY A 272 6.22 -16.52 -2.64
C GLY A 272 6.29 -15.17 -3.37
N GLY A 273 5.60 -14.13 -2.85
CA GLY A 273 5.64 -12.78 -3.45
C GLY A 273 7.03 -12.14 -3.47
N VAL A 274 7.78 -12.26 -2.36
CA VAL A 274 9.19 -11.82 -2.30
C VAL A 274 10.06 -12.70 -3.20
N GLY A 275 9.93 -14.02 -3.07
CA GLY A 275 10.73 -14.97 -3.85
C GLY A 275 10.57 -14.84 -5.36
N SER A 276 9.35 -14.67 -5.86
CA SER A 276 9.11 -14.43 -7.29
C SER A 276 9.66 -13.09 -7.77
N SER A 277 9.70 -12.09 -6.88
CA SER A 277 10.37 -10.80 -7.16
C SER A 277 11.89 -10.96 -7.19
N CYS A 278 12.46 -11.75 -6.27
CA CYS A 278 13.87 -12.11 -6.23
C CYS A 278 14.33 -12.76 -7.55
N LEU A 279 13.56 -13.70 -8.12
CA LEU A 279 13.89 -14.33 -9.41
C LEU A 279 14.00 -13.30 -10.54
N GLN A 280 13.06 -12.36 -10.62
CA GLN A 280 13.04 -11.33 -11.66
C GLN A 280 14.19 -10.34 -11.50
N ILE A 281 14.49 -9.95 -10.27
CA ILE A 281 15.58 -9.01 -9.96
C ILE A 281 16.93 -9.66 -10.19
N ALA A 282 17.12 -10.92 -9.79
CA ALA A 282 18.35 -11.67 -10.09
C ALA A 282 18.60 -11.73 -11.61
N ARG A 283 17.55 -12.00 -12.39
CA ARG A 283 17.64 -11.97 -13.86
C ARG A 283 17.98 -10.57 -14.39
N ALA A 284 17.36 -9.52 -13.84
CA ALA A 284 17.64 -8.14 -14.23
C ALA A 284 19.08 -7.71 -13.90
N PHE A 285 19.68 -8.27 -12.84
CA PHE A 285 21.07 -8.03 -12.47
C PHE A 285 22.07 -8.87 -13.27
N GLY A 286 21.58 -9.78 -14.12
CA GLY A 286 22.41 -10.58 -15.02
C GLY A 286 22.96 -11.87 -14.41
N ALA A 287 22.36 -12.39 -13.35
CA ALA A 287 22.71 -13.72 -12.82
C ALA A 287 22.59 -14.79 -13.92
N SER A 288 23.56 -15.69 -14.02
CA SER A 288 23.60 -16.75 -15.03
C SER A 288 22.69 -17.91 -14.68
N ASP A 289 22.74 -18.33 -13.41
CA ASP A 289 21.99 -19.46 -12.89
C ASP A 289 21.05 -18.96 -11.81
N ILE A 290 19.75 -19.16 -12.02
CA ILE A 290 18.72 -18.71 -11.10
C ILE A 290 17.91 -19.93 -10.70
N ILE A 291 18.20 -20.47 -9.53
CA ILE A 291 17.66 -21.74 -9.05
C ILE A 291 16.52 -21.46 -8.09
N ALA A 292 15.30 -21.81 -8.48
CA ALA A 292 14.12 -21.67 -7.63
C ALA A 292 13.89 -22.95 -6.82
N VAL A 293 13.77 -22.83 -5.50
CA VAL A 293 13.46 -23.94 -4.60
C VAL A 293 12.13 -23.68 -3.91
N ASP A 294 11.19 -24.62 -3.99
CA ASP A 294 9.90 -24.56 -3.27
C ASP A 294 9.42 -26.00 -3.02
N VAL A 295 8.30 -26.14 -2.32
CA VAL A 295 7.66 -27.44 -2.06
C VAL A 295 6.44 -27.68 -2.96
N GLN A 296 6.06 -26.71 -3.78
CA GLN A 296 4.88 -26.76 -4.65
C GLN A 296 5.28 -26.67 -6.12
N ASP A 297 5.01 -27.74 -6.88
CA ASP A 297 5.34 -27.81 -8.31
C ASP A 297 4.67 -26.70 -9.12
N GLU A 298 3.43 -26.30 -8.79
CA GLU A 298 2.74 -25.22 -9.49
C GLU A 298 3.52 -23.89 -9.42
N LYS A 299 4.11 -23.59 -8.26
CA LYS A 299 4.94 -22.39 -8.08
C LYS A 299 6.24 -22.51 -8.87
N LEU A 300 6.87 -23.68 -8.84
CA LEU A 300 8.10 -23.95 -9.58
C LEU A 300 7.90 -23.84 -11.09
N GLN A 301 6.77 -24.31 -11.64
CA GLN A 301 6.47 -24.12 -13.06
C GLN A 301 6.36 -22.63 -13.43
N LYS A 302 5.73 -21.81 -12.58
CA LYS A 302 5.66 -20.35 -12.77
C LYS A 302 7.01 -19.66 -12.54
N ALA A 303 7.88 -20.21 -11.68
CA ALA A 303 9.20 -19.64 -11.41
C ALA A 303 10.04 -19.45 -12.69
N LYS A 304 9.90 -20.37 -13.65
CA LYS A 304 10.57 -20.29 -14.96
C LYS A 304 10.17 -19.03 -15.75
N THR A 305 8.89 -18.64 -15.71
CA THR A 305 8.43 -17.41 -16.37
C THR A 305 8.98 -16.15 -15.69
N PHE A 306 9.37 -16.25 -14.42
CA PHE A 306 9.97 -15.18 -13.63
C PHE A 306 11.50 -15.13 -13.69
N GLY A 307 12.13 -16.02 -14.46
CA GLY A 307 13.57 -16.00 -14.70
C GLY A 307 14.36 -17.16 -14.12
N ALA A 308 13.72 -18.10 -13.40
CA ALA A 308 14.42 -19.29 -12.93
C ALA A 308 14.93 -20.13 -14.12
N THR A 309 16.22 -20.47 -14.10
CA THR A 309 16.87 -21.38 -15.07
C THR A 309 16.76 -22.84 -14.63
N ALA A 310 16.65 -23.07 -13.32
CA ALA A 310 16.40 -24.39 -12.74
C ALA A 310 15.37 -24.30 -11.61
N THR A 311 14.70 -25.43 -11.34
CA THR A 311 13.68 -25.54 -10.30
C THR A 311 13.89 -26.82 -9.51
N ILE A 312 13.74 -26.75 -8.19
CA ILE A 312 13.95 -27.87 -7.26
C ILE A 312 12.74 -27.98 -6.34
N ASN A 313 12.14 -29.17 -6.29
CA ASN A 313 11.12 -29.48 -5.30
C ASN A 313 11.77 -30.14 -4.07
N SER A 314 11.90 -29.38 -2.98
CA SER A 314 12.61 -29.84 -1.78
C SER A 314 11.87 -30.92 -0.98
N LYS A 315 10.67 -31.35 -1.41
CA LYS A 315 9.99 -32.54 -0.87
C LYS A 315 10.38 -33.83 -1.58
N ILE A 316 10.95 -33.73 -2.78
CA ILE A 316 11.20 -34.87 -3.68
C ILE A 316 12.69 -35.19 -3.73
N GLU A 317 13.55 -34.18 -3.68
CA GLU A 317 15.01 -34.32 -3.72
C GLU A 317 15.69 -33.39 -2.70
N ASP A 318 16.96 -33.67 -2.39
CA ASP A 318 17.77 -32.82 -1.51
C ASP A 318 18.15 -31.53 -2.25
N PRO A 319 17.67 -30.35 -1.79
CA PRO A 319 17.97 -29.09 -2.46
C PRO A 319 19.45 -28.71 -2.43
N ILE A 320 20.22 -29.12 -1.41
CA ILE A 320 21.63 -28.76 -1.29
C ILE A 320 22.44 -29.46 -2.39
N GLU A 321 22.29 -30.78 -2.50
CA GLU A 321 22.99 -31.56 -3.53
C GLU A 321 22.55 -31.14 -4.93
N ARG A 322 21.25 -30.87 -5.11
CA ARG A 322 20.76 -30.43 -6.41
C ARG A 322 21.27 -29.05 -6.82
N ILE A 323 21.36 -28.10 -5.87
CA ILE A 323 21.98 -26.78 -6.11
C ILE A 323 23.44 -26.95 -6.54
N LYS A 324 24.23 -27.77 -5.82
CA LYS A 324 25.63 -28.03 -6.19
C LYS A 324 25.73 -28.53 -7.62
N VAL A 325 24.91 -29.52 -8.00
CA VAL A 325 24.91 -30.04 -9.39
C VAL A 325 24.59 -28.93 -10.40
N CYS A 326 23.62 -28.06 -10.12
CA CYS A 326 23.28 -26.95 -11.00
C CYS A 326 24.42 -25.93 -11.17
N THR A 327 25.22 -25.68 -10.12
CA THR A 327 26.30 -24.68 -10.15
C THR A 327 27.68 -25.26 -10.49
N SER A 328 27.84 -26.58 -10.58
CA SER A 328 29.12 -27.26 -10.84
C SER A 328 29.65 -27.10 -12.27
N SER A 329 28.87 -26.55 -13.20
CA SER A 329 29.21 -26.53 -14.64
C SER A 329 30.31 -25.50 -15.00
N PHE A 330 30.85 -24.75 -14.04
CA PHE A 330 31.80 -23.65 -14.25
C PHE A 330 33.10 -23.74 -13.42
N SER A 331 33.43 -24.91 -12.87
CA SER A 331 34.78 -25.13 -12.31
C SER A 331 35.78 -25.28 -13.46
N PHE A 332 36.46 -24.19 -13.82
CA PHE A 332 37.69 -24.22 -14.64
C PHE A 332 38.87 -24.75 -13.83
#